data_AF-A0A950I5D0-F1
#
_entry.id   AF-A0A950I5D0-F1
#
_cell.length_a   1.000
_cell.length_b   1.000
_cell.length_c   1.000
_cell.angle_alpha   90.00
_cell.angle_beta   90.00
_cell.angle_gamma   90.00
#
_symmetry.space_group_name_H-M   'P 1'
#
loop_
_entity.id
_entity.type
_entity.pdbx_description
1 polymer ?
#
loop_
_entity_poly.entity_id
_entity_poly.type
_entity_poly.pdbx_seq_one_letter_code
_entity_poly.pdbx_strand_id
1 'polypeptide(L)'
;MAASVQTIMDWLKANAPQAQLSSDSRSIAPGDVFVAYPVIGADGRKHIEHAIAQGAAAVLYESEGYTWNDAWAVPHLAVEKLDR
;
A
#
# COMPACT_ATOMS: atom_id res chain seq x y z
N MET A 1 -16.26 -7.48 -5.80
CA MET A 1 -15.85 -8.62 -4.96
C MET A 1 -14.64 -8.12 -4.22
N ALA A 2 -14.79 -7.73 -2.95
CA ALA A 2 -13.69 -7.16 -2.18
C ALA A 2 -12.60 -8.21 -1.97
N ALA A 3 -11.33 -7.80 -2.05
CA ALA A 3 -10.21 -8.70 -1.75
C ALA A 3 -10.33 -9.20 -0.30
N SER A 4 -10.35 -10.52 -0.11
CA SER A 4 -10.38 -11.09 1.24
C SER A 4 -9.04 -10.87 1.95
N VAL A 5 -9.05 -10.77 3.28
CA VAL A 5 -7.81 -10.64 4.09
C VAL A 5 -6.81 -11.75 3.75
N GLN A 6 -7.29 -12.96 3.48
CA GLN A 6 -6.45 -14.09 3.07
C GLN A 6 -5.73 -13.80 1.75
N THR A 7 -6.45 -13.28 0.74
CA THR A 7 -5.87 -12.89 -0.55
C THR A 7 -4.80 -11.82 -0.40
N ILE A 8 -5.02 -10.84 0.47
CA ILE A 8 -4.04 -9.80 0.76
C ILE A 8 -2.79 -10.41 1.41
N MET A 9 -2.97 -11.31 2.38
CA MET A 9 -1.86 -11.99 3.05
C MET A 9 -1.05 -12.87 2.09
N ASP A 10 -1.72 -13.61 1.19
CA ASP A 10 -1.03 -14.44 0.19
C ASP A 10 -0.28 -13.58 -0.83
N TRP A 11 -0.87 -12.46 -1.26
CA TRP A 11 -0.20 -11.51 -2.15
C TRP A 11 1.03 -10.87 -1.49
N LEU A 12 0.92 -10.48 -0.21
CA LEU A 12 2.05 -9.95 0.56
C LEU A 12 3.16 -10.98 0.70
N LYS A 13 2.83 -12.23 1.02
CA LYS A 13 3.83 -13.31 1.10
C LYS A 13 4.51 -13.59 -0.24
N ALA A 14 3.79 -13.45 -1.36
CA ALA A 14 4.35 -13.68 -2.69
C ALA A 14 5.28 -12.55 -3.16
N ASN A 15 4.95 -11.29 -2.84
CA ASN A 15 5.68 -10.12 -3.33
C ASN A 15 6.71 -9.59 -2.32
N ALA A 16 6.44 -9.72 -1.03
CA ALA A 16 7.18 -9.05 0.04
C ALA A 16 7.14 -9.87 1.36
N PRO A 17 7.67 -11.11 1.39
CA PRO A 17 7.51 -12.04 2.52
C PRO A 17 8.16 -11.59 3.84
N GLN A 18 9.14 -10.69 3.78
CA GLN A 18 9.85 -10.15 4.94
C GLN A 18 9.51 -8.67 5.21
N ALA A 19 8.63 -8.08 4.41
CA ALA A 19 8.30 -6.67 4.50
C ALA A 19 7.53 -6.35 5.77
N GLN A 20 7.84 -5.21 6.37
CA GLN A 20 6.98 -4.61 7.37
C GLN A 20 5.88 -3.79 6.68
N LEU A 21 4.67 -3.88 7.22
CA LEU A 21 3.56 -3.03 6.82
C LEU A 21 3.67 -1.71 7.57
N SER A 22 3.87 -0.61 6.85
CA SER A 22 3.90 0.72 7.45
C SER A 22 2.95 1.66 6.72
N SER A 23 2.12 2.37 7.49
CA SER A 23 1.29 3.47 6.99
C SER A 23 1.96 4.84 7.10
N ASP A 24 3.14 4.91 7.73
CA ASP A 24 3.97 6.10 7.77
C ASP A 24 5.08 5.99 6.72
N SER A 25 4.98 6.81 5.68
CA SER A 25 5.96 6.86 4.58
C SER A 25 7.38 7.22 5.05
N ARG A 26 7.52 7.85 6.23
CA ARG A 26 8.83 8.21 6.81
C ARG A 26 9.56 7.02 7.42
N SER A 27 8.84 5.95 7.74
CA SER A 27 9.38 4.73 8.35
C SER A 27 9.55 3.60 7.33
N ILE A 28 9.26 3.85 6.05
CA ILE A 28 9.44 2.85 4.99
C ILE A 28 10.93 2.65 4.74
N ALA A 29 11.37 1.40 4.82
CA ALA A 29 12.69 0.98 4.37
C ALA A 29 12.61 0.28 3.00
N PRO A 30 13.75 0.17 2.29
CA PRO A 30 13.83 -0.65 1.09
C PRO A 30 13.38 -2.09 1.36
N GLY A 31 12.36 -2.55 0.64
CA GLY A 31 11.78 -3.87 0.86
C GLY A 31 10.47 -3.88 1.66
N ASP A 32 10.07 -2.75 2.26
CA ASP A 32 8.82 -2.66 3.03
C ASP A 32 7.58 -2.43 2.16
N VAL A 33 6.41 -2.63 2.77
CA VAL A 33 5.11 -2.41 2.13
C VAL A 33 4.45 -1.18 2.72
N PHE A 34 4.13 -0.23 1.86
CA PHE A 34 3.43 0.99 2.25
C PHE A 34 1.92 0.80 2.20
N VAL A 35 1.20 1.20 3.26
CA VAL A 35 -0.25 1.08 3.36
C VAL A 35 -0.89 2.47 3.37
N ALA A 36 -1.51 2.84 2.26
CA ALA A 36 -2.09 4.15 2.00
C ALA A 36 -3.62 4.13 2.07
N TYR A 37 -4.18 4.71 3.12
CA TYR A 37 -5.63 4.86 3.26
C TYR A 37 -5.98 6.27 3.72
N PRO A 38 -7.14 6.82 3.29
CA PRO A 38 -7.69 8.04 3.84
C PRO A 38 -7.99 7.88 5.34
N VAL A 39 -7.48 8.80 6.15
CA VAL A 39 -7.89 8.99 7.54
C VAL A 39 -8.50 10.37 7.72
N ILE A 40 -9.33 10.55 8.75
CA ILE A 40 -9.94 11.86 9.04
C ILE A 40 -8.84 12.89 9.25
N GLY A 41 -8.69 13.82 8.30
CA GLY A 41 -7.70 14.90 8.33
C GLY A 41 -6.37 14.62 7.63
N ALA A 42 -6.11 13.42 7.13
CA ALA A 42 -4.90 13.14 6.33
C ALA A 42 -5.14 12.09 5.25
N ASP A 43 -4.58 12.32 4.06
CA ASP A 43 -4.67 11.37 2.95
C ASP A 43 -3.31 10.70 2.72
N GLY A 44 -3.15 9.47 3.22
CA GLY A 44 -1.93 8.69 3.07
C GLY A 44 -1.55 8.41 1.61
N ARG A 45 -2.52 8.48 0.70
CA ARG A 45 -2.34 8.20 -0.73
C ARG A 45 -1.49 9.26 -1.43
N LYS A 46 -1.38 10.46 -0.84
CA LYS A 46 -0.46 11.51 -1.29
C LYS A 46 1.01 11.18 -1.04
N HIS A 47 1.29 10.23 -0.15
CA HIS A 47 2.66 9.84 0.21
C HIS A 47 3.14 8.58 -0.51
N ILE A 48 2.33 8.00 -1.41
CA ILE A 48 2.70 6.81 -2.19
C ILE A 48 3.98 7.06 -2.99
N GLU A 49 4.06 8.19 -3.69
CA GLU A 49 5.25 8.55 -4.47
C GLU A 49 6.51 8.62 -3.58
N HIS A 50 6.38 9.17 -2.37
CA HIS A 50 7.49 9.24 -1.43
C HIS A 50 7.91 7.84 -0.94
N ALA A 51 6.97 6.97 -0.61
CA ALA A 51 7.26 5.60 -0.20
C ALA A 51 7.93 4.79 -1.31
N ILE A 52 7.50 4.98 -2.57
CA ILE A 52 8.15 4.38 -3.74
C ILE A 52 9.59 4.88 -3.86
N ALA A 53 9.82 6.18 -3.70
CA ALA A 53 11.17 6.77 -3.75
C ALA A 53 12.08 6.27 -2.61
N GLN A 54 11.53 5.91 -1.45
CA GLN A 54 12.26 5.28 -0.34
C GLN A 54 12.60 3.80 -0.59
N GLY A 55 12.04 3.19 -1.65
CA GLY A 55 12.30 1.80 -2.03
C GLY A 55 11.25 0.81 -1.52
N ALA A 56 10.00 1.26 -1.32
CA ALA A 56 8.90 0.35 -1.02
C ALA A 56 8.84 -0.78 -2.07
N ALA A 57 8.81 -2.03 -1.60
CA ALA A 57 8.68 -3.19 -2.48
C ALA A 57 7.25 -3.35 -3.00
N ALA A 58 6.26 -2.88 -2.24
CA ALA A 58 4.85 -2.96 -2.62
C ALA A 58 4.02 -1.84 -1.99
N VAL A 59 2.87 -1.51 -2.58
CA VAL A 59 1.94 -0.51 -2.07
C VAL A 59 0.52 -1.07 -1.97
N LEU A 60 -0.01 -1.10 -0.75
CA LEU A 60 -1.43 -1.32 -0.49
C LEU A 60 -2.12 0.04 -0.45
N TYR A 61 -3.20 0.22 -1.19
CA TYR A 61 -3.98 1.45 -1.09
C TYR A 61 -5.48 1.21 -1.12
N GLU A 62 -6.22 2.12 -0.49
CA GLU A 62 -7.67 2.08 -0.55
C GLU A 62 -8.16 2.61 -1.90
N SER A 63 -8.88 1.75 -2.64
CA SER A 63 -9.40 2.08 -3.97
C SER A 63 -10.57 3.06 -3.96
N GLU A 64 -11.20 3.30 -2.81
CA GLU A 64 -12.35 4.17 -2.72
C GLU A 64 -11.97 5.64 -3.00
N GLY A 65 -12.45 6.15 -4.13
CA GLY A 65 -12.18 7.53 -4.55
C GLY A 65 -10.72 7.80 -4.93
N TYR A 66 -9.93 6.76 -5.23
CA TYR A 66 -8.54 6.90 -5.65
C TYR A 66 -8.20 6.02 -6.85
N THR A 67 -7.47 6.59 -7.80
CA THR A 67 -6.98 5.90 -9.00
C THR A 67 -5.47 5.79 -8.91
N TRP A 68 -4.95 4.56 -9.07
CA TRP A 68 -3.51 4.33 -9.13
C TRP A 68 -2.89 5.04 -10.34
N ASN A 69 -1.65 5.48 -10.18
CA ASN A 69 -0.90 6.06 -11.28
C ASN A 69 -0.06 4.97 -11.96
N ASP A 70 -0.42 4.59 -13.17
CA ASP A 70 0.29 3.59 -13.99
C ASP A 70 1.75 3.96 -14.29
N ALA A 71 2.18 5.20 -14.05
CA ALA A 71 3.59 5.58 -14.12
C ALA A 71 4.45 4.92 -13.03
N TRP A 72 3.84 4.42 -11.96
CA TRP A 72 4.55 3.73 -10.87
C TRP A 72 4.72 2.24 -11.20
N ALA A 73 5.98 1.81 -11.35
CA ALA A 73 6.35 0.42 -11.66
C ALA A 73 6.38 -0.51 -10.44
N VAL A 74 5.77 -0.13 -9.32
CA VAL A 74 5.79 -0.90 -8.07
C VAL A 74 4.53 -1.78 -7.98
N PRO A 75 4.66 -3.05 -7.54
CA PRO A 75 3.52 -3.89 -7.24
C PRO A 75 2.54 -3.20 -6.30
N HIS A 76 1.28 -3.11 -6.70
CA HIS A 76 0.25 -2.48 -5.90
C HIS A 76 -0.97 -3.38 -5.74
N LEU A 77 -1.68 -3.20 -4.64
CA LEU A 77 -2.93 -3.89 -4.39
C LEU A 77 -3.97 -2.89 -3.89
N ALA A 78 -5.04 -2.76 -4.68
CA ALA A 78 -6.25 -2.04 -4.32
C ALA A 78 -7.06 -2.86 -3.31
N VAL A 79 -7.35 -2.27 -2.15
CA VAL A 79 -8.21 -2.88 -1.14
C VAL A 79 -9.49 -2.04 -1.01
N GLU A 80 -10.64 -2.66 -1.25
CA GLU A 80 -11.95 -2.05 -0.98
C GLU A 80 -12.29 -2.23 0.51
N LYS A 81 -12.68 -1.15 1.20
CA LYS A 81 -13.01 -1.13 2.62
C LYS A 81 -11.91 -1.66 3.52
N LEU A 82 -10.87 -0.86 3.73
CA LEU A 82 -9.93 -1.08 4.84
C LEU A 82 -10.62 -0.69 6.16
N ASP A 83 -11.76 -1.33 6.45
CA ASP A 83 -12.56 -1.11 7.65
C ASP A 83 -11.94 -1.90 8.81
N ARG A 84 -11.80 -1.20 9.94
CA ARG A 84 -10.96 -1.57 11.08
C ARG A 84 -11.56 -2.67 11.95
#